data_AF-A0A955EIX4-F1
#
_entry.id   AF-A0A955EIX4-F1
#
_cell.length_a   1.000
_cell.length_b   1.000
_cell.length_c   1.000
_cell.angle_alpha   90.00
_cell.angle_beta   90.00
_cell.angle_gamma   90.00
#
_symmetry.space_group_name_H-M   'P 1'
#
loop_
_entity.id
_entity.type
_entity.pdbx_description
1 polymer ?
#
loop_
_entity_poly.entity_id
_entity_poly.type
_entity_poly.pdbx_seq_one_letter_code
_entity_poly.pdbx_strand_id
1 'polypeptide(L)'
;MADRIVETKPEQIHTVMPEVPLVDVMGGALRREIRMHEHSLVALVDVMPRLIPEGQTADQAIVQAARVSYGAGTRRVNEDRGLIRYLLRHRHTTPFEMVEFKFHCAMPIFIARQWIRHRTANVNEYSARYSVLDREFYIPAPEQLAAQSAVNRQGRGAVLEGP
;
A
#
# COMPACT_ATOMS: atom_id res chain seq x y z
N MET A 1 40.68 -23.04 -40.06
CA MET A 1 39.95 -23.63 -38.91
C MET A 1 38.94 -22.58 -38.48
N ALA A 2 37.71 -22.66 -38.99
CA ALA A 2 36.70 -21.62 -38.81
C ALA A 2 35.89 -21.93 -37.55
N ASP A 3 35.95 -21.02 -36.58
CA ASP A 3 35.14 -21.06 -35.37
C ASP A 3 33.66 -21.00 -35.74
N ARG A 4 32.92 -22.06 -35.40
CA ARG A 4 31.47 -22.06 -35.43
C ARG A 4 30.98 -21.19 -34.27
N ILE A 5 30.58 -19.97 -34.59
CA ILE A 5 29.72 -19.16 -33.73
C ILE A 5 28.45 -19.99 -33.50
N VAL A 6 28.27 -20.48 -32.26
CA VAL A 6 27.03 -21.12 -31.84
C VAL A 6 26.01 -20.00 -31.68
N GLU A 7 25.13 -19.81 -32.68
CA GLU A 7 23.93 -19.00 -32.53
C GLU A 7 23.06 -19.62 -31.43
N THR A 8 23.08 -19.00 -30.24
CA THR A 8 22.10 -19.28 -29.20
C THR A 8 20.75 -18.75 -29.67
N LYS A 9 19.81 -19.65 -29.96
CA LYS A 9 18.42 -19.29 -30.28
C LYS A 9 17.84 -18.44 -29.13
N PRO A 10 17.05 -17.38 -29.41
CA PRO A 10 16.36 -16.66 -28.35
C PRO A 10 15.46 -17.65 -27.62
N GLU A 11 15.70 -17.82 -26.32
CA GLU A 11 14.96 -18.75 -25.48
C GLU A 11 13.46 -18.43 -25.57
N GLN A 12 12.64 -19.43 -25.95
CA GLN A 12 11.19 -19.26 -26.05
C GLN A 12 10.61 -18.99 -24.65
N ILE A 13 9.82 -17.92 -24.52
CA ILE A 13 9.10 -17.61 -23.29
C ILE A 13 8.04 -18.70 -23.05
N HIS A 14 8.26 -19.54 -22.03
CA HIS A 14 7.28 -20.54 -21.61
C HIS A 14 6.27 -19.89 -20.64
N THR A 15 5.00 -19.84 -21.05
CA THR A 15 3.90 -19.28 -20.25
C THR A 15 3.20 -20.40 -19.49
N VAL A 16 3.12 -20.27 -18.16
CA VAL A 16 2.38 -21.20 -17.29
C VAL A 16 1.07 -20.56 -16.87
N MET A 17 -0.05 -21.24 -17.13
CA MET A 17 -1.38 -20.79 -16.72
C MET A 17 -1.65 -21.20 -15.26
N PRO A 18 -2.44 -20.42 -14.50
CA PRO A 18 -2.79 -20.78 -13.13
C PRO A 18 -3.66 -22.04 -13.11
N GLU A 19 -3.45 -22.89 -12.09
CA GLU A 19 -4.20 -24.14 -11.91
C GLU A 19 -5.67 -23.89 -11.53
N VAL A 20 -5.93 -22.76 -10.87
CA VAL A 20 -7.27 -22.32 -10.46
C VAL A 20 -7.55 -20.92 -10.98
N PRO A 21 -8.83 -20.56 -11.21
CA PRO A 21 -9.20 -19.21 -11.62
C PRO A 21 -8.63 -18.15 -10.69
N LEU A 22 -8.27 -17.00 -11.25
CA LEU A 22 -7.85 -15.84 -10.48
C LEU A 22 -9.03 -14.88 -10.28
N VAL A 23 -9.13 -14.32 -9.08
CA VAL A 23 -10.08 -13.28 -8.69
C VAL A 23 -9.35 -11.97 -8.42
N ASP A 24 -9.96 -10.85 -8.81
CA ASP A 24 -9.46 -9.51 -8.48
C ASP A 24 -9.81 -9.17 -7.02
N VAL A 25 -8.79 -8.91 -6.19
CA VAL A 25 -8.95 -8.46 -4.79
C VAL A 25 -9.78 -7.17 -4.70
N MET A 26 -9.68 -6.32 -5.71
CA MET A 26 -10.46 -5.10 -5.84
C MET A 26 -11.86 -5.35 -6.41
N GLY A 27 -12.19 -6.57 -6.85
CA GLY A 27 -13.50 -6.93 -7.39
C GLY A 27 -13.82 -6.20 -8.69
N GLY A 28 -12.82 -5.94 -9.52
CA GLY A 28 -12.96 -5.16 -10.76
C GLY A 28 -13.07 -3.64 -10.55
N ALA A 29 -13.01 -3.17 -9.29
CA ALA A 29 -13.05 -1.73 -9.02
C ALA A 29 -11.81 -1.02 -9.58
N LEU A 30 -12.03 0.15 -10.18
CA LEU A 30 -10.94 1.05 -10.57
C LEU A 30 -10.29 1.71 -9.35
N ARG A 31 -11.09 2.04 -8.34
CA ARG A 31 -10.63 2.51 -7.04
C ARG A 31 -11.68 2.29 -5.96
N ARG A 32 -11.26 2.20 -4.70
CA ARG A 32 -12.15 2.26 -3.52
C ARG A 32 -11.78 3.48 -2.70
N GLU A 33 -12.72 4.37 -2.45
CA GLU A 33 -12.44 5.67 -1.82
C GLU A 33 -13.23 5.91 -0.53
N ILE A 34 -12.58 6.62 0.39
CA ILE A 34 -13.20 7.19 1.58
C ILE A 34 -12.95 8.69 1.56
N ARG A 35 -14.01 9.48 1.74
CA ARG A 35 -13.94 10.93 1.91
C ARG A 35 -13.84 11.26 3.39
N MET A 36 -12.92 12.15 3.75
CA MET A 36 -12.69 12.54 5.16
C MET A 36 -13.19 13.95 5.47
N HIS A 37 -13.05 14.87 4.51
CA HIS A 37 -13.53 16.24 4.58
C HIS A 37 -14.09 16.65 3.20
N GLU A 38 -14.51 17.90 3.06
CA GLU A 38 -15.11 18.44 1.83
C GLU A 38 -14.25 18.16 0.57
N HIS A 39 -12.94 18.40 0.66
CA HIS A 39 -11.99 18.22 -0.45
C HIS A 39 -10.98 17.07 -0.23
N SER A 40 -11.04 16.37 0.90
CA SER A 40 -10.03 15.37 1.27
C SER A 40 -10.53 13.95 1.05
N LEU A 41 -9.69 13.12 0.43
CA LEU A 41 -9.99 11.71 0.18
C LEU A 41 -8.74 10.84 0.29
N VAL A 42 -8.97 9.57 0.56
CA VAL A 42 -7.99 8.49 0.36
C VAL A 42 -8.66 7.44 -0.53
N ALA A 43 -8.07 7.18 -1.68
CA ALA A 43 -8.53 6.17 -2.62
C ALA A 43 -7.46 5.09 -2.80
N LEU A 44 -7.82 3.84 -2.55
CA LEU A 44 -7.04 2.70 -2.98
C LEU A 44 -7.21 2.52 -4.48
N VAL A 45 -6.12 2.70 -5.24
CA VAL A 45 -6.09 2.64 -6.70
C VAL A 45 -5.67 1.26 -7.19
N ASP A 46 -4.75 0.63 -6.48
CA ASP A 46 -4.19 -0.65 -6.88
C ASP A 46 -3.57 -1.38 -5.69
N VAL A 47 -3.44 -2.69 -5.81
CA VAL A 47 -2.78 -3.55 -4.81
C VAL A 47 -1.89 -4.57 -5.52
N MET A 48 -0.83 -4.99 -4.84
CA MET A 48 -0.02 -6.13 -5.28
C MET A 48 -0.02 -7.20 -4.17
N PRO A 49 -0.38 -8.46 -4.47
CA PRO A 49 -0.96 -8.93 -5.74
C PRO A 49 -2.42 -8.47 -5.92
N ARG A 50 -2.80 -8.09 -7.15
CA ARG A 50 -4.18 -7.77 -7.51
C ARG A 50 -5.02 -9.01 -7.81
N LEU A 51 -4.43 -9.95 -8.54
CA LEU A 51 -5.07 -11.19 -8.94
C LEU A 51 -4.60 -12.31 -8.02
N ILE A 52 -5.54 -13.03 -7.42
CA ILE A 52 -5.26 -14.12 -6.49
C ILE A 52 -6.08 -15.36 -6.87
N PRO A 53 -5.61 -16.59 -6.62
CA PRO A 53 -6.42 -17.79 -6.70
C PRO A 53 -7.76 -17.66 -5.98
N GLU A 54 -8.82 -18.14 -6.63
CA GLU A 54 -10.15 -18.21 -6.03
C GLU A 54 -10.11 -18.96 -4.69
N GLY A 55 -10.79 -18.42 -3.68
CA GLY A 55 -10.82 -18.97 -2.33
C GLY A 55 -9.63 -18.59 -1.43
N GLN A 56 -8.68 -17.78 -1.92
CA GLN A 56 -7.56 -17.25 -1.12
C GLN A 56 -7.70 -15.75 -0.81
N THR A 57 -6.77 -15.21 -0.01
CA THR A 57 -6.60 -13.77 0.22
C THR A 57 -5.24 -13.32 -0.31
N ALA A 58 -5.02 -12.00 -0.41
CA ALA A 58 -3.71 -11.45 -0.78
C ALA A 58 -2.59 -11.82 0.21
N ASP A 59 -2.93 -12.27 1.42
CA ASP A 59 -1.96 -12.72 2.43
C ASP A 59 -1.11 -13.91 1.95
N GLN A 60 -1.57 -14.65 0.94
CA GLN A 60 -0.80 -15.73 0.32
C GLN A 60 0.58 -15.26 -0.20
N ALA A 61 0.73 -14.00 -0.61
CA ALA A 61 2.00 -13.46 -1.07
C ALA A 61 3.03 -13.45 0.05
N ILE A 62 2.60 -13.11 1.26
CA ILE A 62 3.43 -13.14 2.49
C ILE A 62 3.86 -14.57 2.78
N VAL A 63 2.91 -15.51 2.70
CA VAL A 63 3.15 -16.92 2.99
C VAL A 63 4.09 -17.55 1.97
N GLN A 64 3.86 -17.30 0.68
CA GLN A 64 4.71 -17.75 -0.42
C GLN A 64 6.13 -17.25 -0.22
N ALA A 65 6.30 -15.94 0.01
CA ALA A 65 7.61 -15.33 0.20
C ALA A 65 8.37 -15.90 1.41
N ALA A 66 7.67 -16.11 2.54
CA ALA A 66 8.26 -16.74 3.71
C ALA A 66 8.66 -18.21 3.44
N ARG A 67 7.86 -18.95 2.66
CA ARG A 67 8.12 -20.36 2.33
C ARG A 67 9.20 -20.57 1.28
N VAL A 68 9.48 -19.58 0.42
CA VAL A 68 10.61 -19.63 -0.53
C VAL A 68 11.93 -19.90 0.19
N SER A 69 12.09 -19.40 1.41
CA SER A 69 13.28 -19.65 2.23
C SER A 69 13.41 -21.08 2.77
N TYR A 70 12.33 -21.90 2.74
CA TYR A 70 12.30 -23.23 3.35
C TYR A 70 12.31 -24.39 2.35
N GLY A 71 12.44 -24.13 1.04
CA GLY A 71 12.38 -25.17 0.01
C GLY A 71 10.98 -25.80 -0.10
N ALA A 72 10.75 -26.56 -1.17
CA ALA A 72 9.44 -27.14 -1.46
C ALA A 72 9.03 -28.17 -0.39
N GLY A 73 8.18 -27.76 0.54
CA GLY A 73 7.56 -28.60 1.56
C GLY A 73 6.11 -28.19 1.77
N THR A 74 5.19 -28.97 1.20
CA THR A 74 3.74 -28.79 1.24
C THR A 74 3.19 -28.85 2.66
N ARG A 75 2.62 -27.74 3.15
CA ARG A 75 1.68 -27.76 4.30
C ARG A 75 0.46 -26.87 4.06
N ARG A 76 -0.68 -27.36 4.59
CA ARG A 76 -2.06 -26.95 4.31
C ARG A 76 -2.38 -25.53 4.81
N VAL A 77 -3.36 -24.92 4.15
CA VAL A 77 -3.98 -23.58 4.38
C VAL A 77 -4.27 -23.23 5.86
N ASN A 78 -4.52 -24.23 6.72
CA ASN A 78 -4.76 -24.02 8.16
C ASN A 78 -3.53 -23.51 8.94
N GLU A 79 -2.31 -23.59 8.37
CA GLU A 79 -1.09 -23.05 8.98
C GLU A 79 -0.81 -21.60 8.59
N ASP A 80 -1.42 -21.05 7.54
CA ASP A 80 -1.03 -19.77 6.94
C ASP A 80 -1.25 -18.59 7.90
N ARG A 81 -2.42 -18.52 8.54
CA ARG A 81 -2.70 -17.52 9.58
C ARG A 81 -1.75 -17.68 10.78
N GLY A 82 -1.39 -18.91 11.13
CA GLY A 82 -0.43 -19.20 12.20
C GLY A 82 0.97 -18.68 11.85
N LEU A 83 1.41 -18.92 10.62
CA LEU A 83 2.67 -18.45 10.07
C LEU A 83 2.73 -16.93 10.02
N ILE A 84 1.73 -16.24 9.47
CA ILE A 84 1.72 -14.77 9.40
C ILE A 84 1.84 -14.16 10.81
N ARG A 85 1.08 -14.70 11.79
CA ARG A 85 1.18 -14.26 13.18
C ARG A 85 2.55 -14.56 13.79
N TYR A 86 3.16 -15.69 13.46
CA TYR A 86 4.51 -16.04 13.89
C TYR A 86 5.53 -15.04 13.33
N LEU A 87 5.48 -14.75 12.03
CA LEU A 87 6.37 -13.79 11.37
C LEU A 87 6.27 -12.40 12.03
N LEU A 88 5.05 -11.92 12.26
CA LEU A 88 4.82 -10.63 12.90
C LEU A 88 5.36 -10.60 14.35
N ARG A 89 5.10 -11.64 15.15
CA ARG A 89 5.61 -11.72 16.54
C ARG A 89 7.14 -11.71 16.61
N HIS A 90 7.80 -12.32 15.64
CA HIS A 90 9.26 -12.40 15.58
C HIS A 90 9.88 -11.29 14.71
N ARG A 91 9.08 -10.30 14.28
CA ARG A 91 9.53 -9.16 13.46
C ARG A 91 10.25 -9.59 12.17
N HIS A 92 9.85 -10.71 11.59
CA HIS A 92 10.25 -11.11 10.25
C HIS A 92 9.41 -10.34 9.24
N THR A 93 9.84 -9.11 8.93
CA THR A 93 9.05 -8.14 8.15
C THR A 93 9.23 -8.27 6.64
N THR A 94 10.34 -8.86 6.16
CA THR A 94 10.61 -8.94 4.71
C THR A 94 9.54 -9.67 3.90
N PRO A 95 8.83 -10.72 4.39
CA PRO A 95 7.73 -11.31 3.62
C PRO A 95 6.52 -10.37 3.47
N PHE A 96 6.35 -9.38 4.37
CA PHE A 96 5.28 -8.40 4.29
C PHE A 96 5.54 -7.33 3.22
N GLU A 97 6.78 -7.17 2.77
CA GLU A 97 7.15 -6.24 1.68
C GLU A 97 6.64 -6.72 0.32
N MET A 98 6.17 -7.98 0.22
CA MET A 98 5.60 -8.55 -1.00
C MET A 98 4.12 -8.15 -1.21
N VAL A 99 3.57 -7.36 -0.29
CA VAL A 99 2.25 -6.76 -0.41
C VAL A 99 2.40 -5.24 -0.53
N GLU A 100 1.95 -4.69 -1.65
CA GLU A 100 2.01 -3.25 -1.91
C GLU A 100 0.62 -2.65 -2.08
N PHE A 101 0.50 -1.38 -1.72
CA PHE A 101 -0.72 -0.58 -1.89
C PHE A 101 -0.38 0.70 -2.63
N LYS A 102 -1.22 1.06 -3.60
CA LYS A 102 -1.13 2.32 -4.33
C LYS A 102 -2.32 3.19 -3.99
N PHE A 103 -2.05 4.36 -3.45
CA PHE A 103 -3.09 5.31 -3.04
C PHE A 103 -3.07 6.56 -3.91
N HIS A 104 -4.26 7.09 -4.16
CA HIS A 104 -4.47 8.47 -4.59
C HIS A 104 -5.09 9.22 -3.42
N CYS A 105 -4.42 10.28 -2.97
CA CYS A 105 -4.83 11.03 -1.80
C CYS A 105 -4.97 12.51 -2.14
N ALA A 106 -6.06 13.12 -1.68
CA ALA A 106 -6.20 14.57 -1.63
C ALA A 106 -6.20 14.97 -0.15
N MET A 107 -5.30 15.88 0.23
CA MET A 107 -5.12 16.29 1.62
C MET A 107 -4.51 17.69 1.71
N PRO A 108 -4.64 18.37 2.86
CA PRO A 108 -3.99 19.66 3.08
C PRO A 108 -2.47 19.54 3.11
N ILE A 109 -1.76 20.56 2.60
CA ILE A 109 -0.28 20.60 2.54
C ILE A 109 0.37 20.33 3.90
N PHE A 110 -0.20 20.82 5.00
CA PHE A 110 0.38 20.60 6.33
C PHE A 110 0.33 19.12 6.77
N ILE A 111 -0.65 18.34 6.30
CA ILE A 111 -0.71 16.88 6.48
C ILE A 111 0.28 16.21 5.54
N ALA A 112 0.32 16.60 4.26
CA ALA A 112 1.25 16.06 3.28
C ALA A 112 2.72 16.19 3.73
N ARG A 113 3.09 17.30 4.37
CA ARG A 113 4.42 17.54 4.95
C ARG A 113 4.79 16.60 6.10
N GLN A 114 3.81 16.08 6.84
CA GLN A 114 4.04 15.03 7.83
C GLN A 114 4.16 13.68 7.13
N TRP A 115 3.29 13.41 6.16
CA TRP A 115 3.23 12.14 5.44
C TRP A 115 4.51 11.85 4.66
N ILE A 116 5.09 12.85 3.97
CA ILE A 116 6.31 12.67 3.17
C ILE A 116 7.56 12.32 3.99
N ARG A 117 7.47 12.35 5.34
CA ARG A 117 8.55 11.91 6.23
C ARG A 117 8.72 10.38 6.24
N HIS A 118 7.74 9.63 5.74
CA HIS A 118 7.82 8.19 5.55
C HIS A 118 8.64 7.86 4.30
N ARG A 119 9.97 7.83 4.45
CA ARG A 119 10.95 7.74 3.35
C ARG A 119 11.00 6.42 2.58
N THR A 120 10.28 5.39 3.05
CA THR A 120 10.24 4.07 2.40
C THR A 120 9.15 3.96 1.34
N ALA A 121 8.33 5.01 1.16
CA ALA A 121 7.26 5.04 0.17
C ALA A 121 7.69 5.77 -1.12
N ASN A 122 7.09 5.37 -2.24
CA ASN A 122 7.18 6.10 -3.50
C ASN A 122 6.03 7.11 -3.58
N VAL A 123 6.33 8.38 -3.79
CA VAL A 123 5.33 9.46 -3.77
C VAL A 123 5.51 10.38 -4.97
N ASN A 124 4.39 10.70 -5.63
CA ASN A 124 4.29 11.78 -6.60
C ASN A 124 3.23 12.77 -6.11
N GLU A 125 3.52 14.07 -6.22
CA GLU A 125 2.63 15.15 -5.77
C GLU A 125 2.30 16.07 -6.95
N TYR A 126 1.09 16.62 -6.94
CA TYR A 126 0.68 17.64 -7.89
C TYR A 126 1.52 18.90 -7.72
N SER A 127 2.12 19.39 -8.82
CA SER A 127 3.06 20.52 -8.78
C SER A 127 2.38 21.85 -9.07
N ALA A 128 2.27 22.70 -8.06
CA ALA A 128 1.82 24.08 -8.19
C ALA A 128 2.75 24.98 -9.04
N ARG A 129 3.94 24.48 -9.43
CA ARG A 129 4.86 25.19 -10.34
C ARG A 129 4.42 25.11 -11.80
N TYR A 130 3.66 24.08 -12.16
CA TYR A 130 3.26 23.80 -13.54
C TYR A 130 1.75 23.88 -13.75
N SER A 131 0.98 24.05 -12.68
CA SER A 131 -0.47 24.02 -12.75
C SER A 131 -1.09 24.99 -11.76
N VAL A 132 -2.22 25.59 -12.17
CA VAL A 132 -2.99 26.48 -11.31
C VAL A 132 -3.71 25.63 -10.27
N LEU A 133 -3.53 25.98 -9.00
CA LEU A 133 -4.26 25.33 -7.91
C LEU A 133 -5.67 25.90 -7.81
N ASP A 134 -6.64 25.01 -7.62
CA ASP A 134 -8.00 25.40 -7.26
C ASP A 134 -8.04 26.03 -5.86
N ARG A 135 -9.09 26.80 -5.58
CA ARG A 135 -9.28 27.48 -4.28
C ARG A 135 -9.88 26.53 -3.23
N GLU A 136 -9.27 25.36 -3.07
CA GLU A 136 -9.70 24.34 -2.12
C GLU A 136 -8.87 24.43 -0.83
N PHE A 137 -9.52 24.79 0.27
CA PHE A 137 -8.85 24.97 1.56
C PHE A 137 -9.50 24.09 2.61
N TYR A 138 -8.67 23.55 3.50
CA TYR A 138 -9.17 22.93 4.71
C TYR A 138 -9.58 23.99 5.72
N ILE A 139 -10.89 24.05 5.97
CA ILE A 139 -11.46 24.88 7.03
C ILE A 139 -11.85 23.93 8.17
N PRO A 140 -11.16 23.99 9.33
CA PRO A 140 -11.50 23.14 10.47
C PRO A 140 -12.87 23.51 11.03
N ALA A 141 -13.63 22.51 11.47
CA ALA A 141 -14.83 22.73 12.27
C ALA A 141 -14.45 23.37 13.62
N PRO A 142 -15.32 24.19 14.24
CA PRO A 142 -14.99 24.89 15.49
C PRO A 142 -14.48 23.97 16.60
N GLU A 143 -15.02 22.76 16.72
CA GLU A 143 -14.64 21.76 17.74
C GLU A 143 -13.22 21.21 17.54
N GLN A 144 -12.63 21.43 16.36
CA GLN A 144 -11.26 21.00 16.04
C GLN A 144 -10.21 22.08 16.35
N LEU A 145 -10.65 23.29 16.66
CA LEU A 145 -9.79 24.40 17.08
C LEU A 145 -9.64 24.34 18.59
N ALA A 146 -8.43 24.10 19.07
CA ALA A 146 -8.15 23.97 20.50
C ALA A 146 -6.88 24.73 20.88
N ALA A 147 -6.86 25.21 22.13
CA ALA A 147 -5.68 25.83 22.71
C ALA A 147 -4.51 24.85 22.74
N GLN A 148 -3.28 25.37 22.79
CA GLN A 148 -2.10 24.54 23.01
C GLN A 148 -2.17 23.87 24.39
N SER A 149 -1.87 22.57 24.47
CA SER A 149 -1.78 21.90 25.77
C SER A 149 -0.63 22.45 26.62
N ALA A 150 -0.90 22.71 27.90
CA ALA A 150 0.10 23.19 28.86
C ALA A 150 1.14 22.13 29.26
N VAL A 151 0.81 20.84 29.10
CA VAL A 151 1.67 19.72 29.53
C VAL A 151 2.31 18.99 28.35
N ASN A 152 1.66 19.00 27.18
CA ASN A 152 2.16 18.31 25.99
C ASN A 152 2.34 19.29 24.84
N ARG A 153 3.59 19.55 24.46
CA ARG A 153 3.92 20.44 23.33
C ARG A 153 3.38 19.96 21.98
N GLN A 154 3.01 18.69 21.85
CA GLN A 154 2.39 18.12 20.65
C GLN A 154 0.87 17.89 20.82
N GLY A 155 0.32 18.21 22.00
CA GLY A 155 -1.07 17.96 22.36
C GLY A 155 -1.96 19.20 22.28
N ARG A 156 -3.27 18.96 22.26
CA ARG A 156 -4.32 19.98 22.29
C ARG A 156 -4.92 20.10 23.69
N GLY A 157 -5.31 21.31 24.06
CA GLY A 157 -6.01 21.66 25.31
C GLY A 157 -7.52 21.81 25.06
N ALA A 158 -8.15 22.73 25.78
CA ALA A 158 -9.58 23.03 25.61
C ALA A 158 -9.89 23.58 24.21
N VAL A 159 -11.08 23.26 23.68
CA VAL A 159 -11.61 23.87 22.45
C VAL A 159 -11.63 25.38 22.62
N LEU A 160 -11.23 26.09 21.56
CA LEU A 160 -11.28 27.54 21.54
C LEU A 160 -12.72 27.97 21.34
N GLU A 161 -13.24 28.74 22.29
CA GLU A 161 -14.45 29.51 22.08
C GLU A 161 -14.04 30.76 21.28
N GLY A 162 -14.66 30.96 20.12
CA GLY A 162 -14.44 32.16 19.32
C GLY A 162 -14.85 33.43 20.08
N PRO A 163 -14.50 34.62 19.58
CA PRO A 163 -15.09 35.86 20.07
C PRO A 163 -16.62 35.90 19.90
#